data_AF-A0A5C6FCQ0-F1
#
_entry.id   AF-A0A5C6FCQ0-F1
#
_cell.length_a   1.000
_cell.length_b   1.000
_cell.length_c   1.000
_cell.angle_alpha   90.00
_cell.angle_beta   90.00
_cell.angle_gamma   90.00
#
_symmetry.space_group_name_H-M   'P 1'
#
loop_
_entity.id
_entity.type
_entity.pdbx_description
1 polymer ?
#
loop_
_entity_poly.entity_id
_entity_poly.type
_entity_poly.pdbx_seq_one_letter_code
_entity_poly.pdbx_strand_id
1 'polypeptide(L)'
;MGSFSGCRWAASGQNSTGARLYEQGQYSAALQQFQKVISTDPNNADGYYNLAATNHRLGNQRGDAQQISQAEALYNQCLDHDPNHVECHRGLAVLLIDTGRPDRAFALMKNWAGQNPNFAEPRIELARLYEEVSDSGTALKYLEDAVQKDPNNSRAWLALGRLREQSGDLNQAIQNYQRSLALNGMQPMATERVAVLSRQISANFEASVANGQTQVATQPNFTSGMVRQY
;
A
#
# COMPACT_ATOMS: atom_id res chain seq x y z
N MET A 1 21.02 9.21 6.52
CA MET A 1 20.83 8.11 5.55
C MET A 1 19.45 7.51 5.83
N GLY A 2 18.44 7.88 5.04
CA GLY A 2 17.08 7.37 5.17
C GLY A 2 16.61 6.86 3.81
N SER A 3 16.44 5.55 3.69
CA SER A 3 16.02 4.88 2.45
C SER A 3 14.50 4.93 2.34
N PHE A 4 13.96 5.71 1.40
CA PHE A 4 12.56 5.63 1.01
C PHE A 4 12.38 4.43 0.08
N SER A 5 11.97 3.30 0.64
CA SER A 5 11.57 2.11 -0.10
C SER A 5 10.11 2.23 -0.55
N GLY A 6 9.90 2.16 -1.87
CA GLY A 6 8.73 1.47 -2.42
C GLY A 6 7.56 2.33 -2.90
N CYS A 7 7.71 2.93 -4.08
CA CYS A 7 6.67 2.93 -5.12
C CYS A 7 7.38 2.71 -6.46
N ARG A 8 7.08 1.62 -7.16
CA ARG A 8 7.55 1.40 -8.54
C ARG A 8 6.54 2.07 -9.47
N TRP A 9 6.94 3.15 -10.11
CA TRP A 9 6.13 3.87 -11.08
C TRP A 9 6.19 3.12 -12.41
N ALA A 10 5.06 2.60 -12.88
CA ALA A 10 4.93 2.21 -14.28
C ALA A 10 4.63 3.48 -15.09
N ALA A 11 5.65 4.30 -15.33
CA ALA A 11 5.50 5.44 -16.22
C ALA A 11 5.37 4.92 -17.66
N SER A 12 4.13 4.85 -18.16
CA SER A 12 3.88 4.89 -19.60
C SER A 12 4.64 6.09 -20.19
N GLY A 13 5.16 5.97 -21.41
CA GLY A 13 6.28 6.78 -21.92
C GLY A 13 6.15 8.30 -21.78
N GLN A 14 4.93 8.84 -21.68
CA GLN A 14 4.64 10.27 -21.50
C GLN A 14 4.91 10.79 -20.07
N ASN A 15 4.92 9.93 -19.05
CA ASN A 15 5.07 10.30 -17.63
C ASN A 15 6.51 10.16 -17.11
N SER A 16 7.40 9.49 -17.86
CA SER A 16 8.70 9.02 -17.35
C SER A 16 9.70 10.15 -17.03
N THR A 17 9.69 11.24 -17.79
CA THR A 17 10.54 12.41 -17.53
C THR A 17 10.06 13.17 -16.31
N GLY A 18 8.76 13.46 -16.22
CA GLY A 18 8.18 14.13 -15.05
C GLY A 18 8.40 13.35 -13.76
N ALA A 19 8.18 12.03 -13.78
CA ALA A 19 8.39 11.14 -12.64
C ALA A 19 9.85 11.18 -12.15
N ARG A 20 10.81 11.13 -13.07
CA ARG A 20 12.24 11.23 -12.73
C ARG A 20 12.61 12.58 -12.12
N LEU A 21 12.09 13.68 -12.66
CA LEU A 21 12.29 15.01 -12.09
C LEU A 21 11.70 15.11 -10.68
N TYR A 22 10.53 14.51 -10.46
CA TYR A 22 9.89 14.43 -9.15
C TYR A 22 10.76 13.65 -8.15
N GLU A 23 11.28 12.48 -8.54
CA GLU A 23 12.20 11.67 -7.72
C GLU A 23 13.49 12.41 -7.38
N GLN A 24 13.99 13.24 -8.28
CA GLN A 24 15.16 14.10 -8.07
C GLN A 24 14.87 15.35 -7.21
N GLY A 25 13.62 15.53 -6.76
CA GLY A 25 13.20 16.71 -5.98
C GLY A 25 13.04 17.98 -6.83
N GLN A 26 13.12 17.88 -8.16
CA GLN A 26 12.97 19.00 -9.09
C GLN A 26 11.49 19.26 -9.38
N TYR A 27 10.71 19.54 -8.32
CA TYR A 27 9.26 19.59 -8.38
C TYR A 27 8.71 20.66 -9.33
N SER A 28 9.35 21.82 -9.43
CA SER A 28 8.94 22.87 -10.39
C SER A 28 9.08 22.40 -11.85
N ALA A 29 10.15 21.66 -12.17
CA ALA A 29 10.35 21.11 -13.51
C ALA A 29 9.39 19.94 -13.79
N ALA A 30 9.16 19.09 -12.78
CA ALA A 30 8.18 18.00 -12.85
C ALA A 30 6.77 18.55 -13.14
N LEU A 31 6.37 19.64 -12.47
CA LEU A 31 5.08 20.30 -12.67
C LEU A 31 4.88 20.72 -14.13
N GLN A 32 5.91 21.30 -14.78
CA GLN A 32 5.84 21.66 -16.19
C GLN A 32 5.68 20.44 -17.11
N GLN A 33 6.36 19.33 -16.80
CA GLN A 33 6.22 18.10 -17.58
C GLN A 33 4.83 17.49 -17.43
N PHE A 34 4.30 17.40 -16.21
CA PHE A 34 2.98 16.85 -15.97
C PHE A 34 1.86 17.74 -16.52
N GLN A 35 2.04 19.07 -16.51
CA GLN A 35 1.14 19.98 -17.21
C GLN A 35 1.10 19.69 -18.72
N LYS A 36 2.25 19.41 -19.34
CA LYS A 36 2.31 19.02 -20.76
C LYS A 36 1.58 17.70 -21.03
N VAL A 37 1.64 16.74 -20.09
CA VAL A 37 0.91 15.47 -20.20
C VAL A 37 -0.59 15.75 -20.32
N ILE A 38 -1.18 16.46 -19.37
CA ILE A 38 -2.63 16.72 -19.39
C ILE A 38 -3.05 17.66 -20.53
N SER A 39 -2.16 18.53 -21.02
CA SER A 39 -2.44 19.34 -22.22
C SER A 39 -2.43 18.51 -23.50
N THR A 40 -1.66 17.42 -23.55
CA THR A 40 -1.57 16.53 -24.72
C THR A 40 -2.66 15.47 -24.69
N ASP A 41 -2.95 14.93 -23.51
CA ASP A 41 -4.01 13.96 -23.25
C ASP A 41 -4.83 14.40 -22.03
N PRO A 42 -5.92 15.16 -22.24
CA PRO A 42 -6.79 15.62 -21.18
C PRO A 42 -7.59 14.53 -20.45
N ASN A 43 -7.51 13.26 -20.86
CA ASN A 43 -8.16 12.15 -20.17
C ASN A 43 -7.16 11.28 -19.38
N ASN A 44 -5.89 11.69 -19.30
CA ASN A 44 -4.84 10.93 -18.66
C ASN A 44 -4.89 11.07 -17.13
N ALA A 45 -5.56 10.13 -16.45
CA ALA A 45 -5.67 10.12 -14.99
C ALA A 45 -4.30 10.14 -14.28
N ASP A 46 -3.30 9.40 -14.77
CA ASP A 46 -1.93 9.44 -14.22
C ASP A 46 -1.30 10.84 -14.34
N GLY A 47 -1.60 11.57 -15.42
CA GLY A 47 -1.16 12.96 -15.61
C GLY A 47 -1.72 13.88 -14.52
N TYR A 48 -3.02 13.76 -14.24
CA TYR A 48 -3.67 14.50 -13.15
C TYR A 48 -3.14 14.09 -11.78
N TYR A 49 -2.98 12.79 -11.52
CA TYR A 49 -2.35 12.27 -10.30
C TYR A 49 -0.98 12.91 -10.05
N ASN A 50 -0.11 12.87 -11.06
CA ASN A 50 1.26 13.33 -10.95
C ASN A 50 1.33 14.85 -10.73
N LEU A 51 0.47 15.59 -11.43
CA LEU A 51 0.35 17.04 -11.24
C LEU A 51 -0.21 17.37 -9.84
N ALA A 52 -1.20 16.63 -9.36
CA ALA A 52 -1.77 16.78 -8.02
C ALA A 52 -0.72 16.51 -6.93
N ALA A 53 -0.02 15.38 -7.00
CA ALA A 53 1.02 15.00 -6.05
C ALA A 53 2.18 16.02 -6.02
N THR A 54 2.56 16.55 -7.18
CA THR A 54 3.59 17.59 -7.27
C THR A 54 3.13 18.91 -6.65
N ASN A 55 1.90 19.34 -6.91
CA ASN A 55 1.33 20.53 -6.28
C ASN A 55 1.18 20.35 -4.77
N HIS A 56 0.71 19.18 -4.31
CA HIS A 56 0.58 18.87 -2.89
C HIS A 56 1.94 18.97 -2.19
N ARG A 57 2.97 18.37 -2.76
CA ARG A 57 4.34 18.42 -2.23
C ARG A 57 4.88 19.84 -2.14
N LEU A 58 4.73 20.64 -3.20
CA LEU A 58 5.17 22.04 -3.23
C LEU A 58 4.37 22.92 -2.26
N GLY A 59 3.05 22.73 -2.20
CA GLY A 59 2.17 23.42 -1.26
C GLY A 59 2.59 23.18 0.18
N ASN A 60 2.87 21.93 0.55
CA ASN A 60 3.36 21.58 1.90
C ASN A 60 4.73 22.19 2.19
N GLN A 61 5.64 22.20 1.20
CA GLN A 61 6.97 22.80 1.36
C GLN A 61 6.93 24.32 1.55
N ARG A 62 5.94 24.98 0.95
CA ARG A 62 5.81 26.45 0.94
C ARG A 62 4.80 26.98 1.97
N GLY A 63 3.98 26.11 2.55
CA GLY A 63 2.81 26.53 3.33
C GLY A 63 1.75 27.23 2.47
N ASP A 64 1.66 26.90 1.19
CA ASP A 64 0.79 27.57 0.22
C ASP A 64 -0.58 26.86 0.15
N ALA A 65 -1.55 27.40 0.89
CA ALA A 65 -2.92 26.86 0.95
C ALA A 65 -3.64 26.89 -0.41
N GLN A 66 -3.31 27.82 -1.30
CA GLN A 66 -3.90 27.87 -2.64
C GLN A 66 -3.36 26.71 -3.48
N GLN A 67 -2.07 26.44 -3.40
CA GLN A 67 -1.46 25.31 -4.10
C GLN A 67 -1.96 23.95 -3.57
N ILE A 68 -2.23 23.85 -2.26
CA ILE A 68 -2.89 22.69 -1.67
C ILE A 68 -4.32 22.51 -2.19
N SER A 69 -5.09 23.60 -2.28
CA SER A 69 -6.45 23.56 -2.83
C SER A 69 -6.45 23.13 -4.31
N GLN A 70 -5.45 23.59 -5.07
CA GLN A 70 -5.26 23.15 -6.46
C GLN A 70 -4.93 21.65 -6.54
N ALA A 71 -4.11 21.13 -5.62
CA ALA A 71 -3.83 19.70 -5.57
C ALA A 71 -5.08 18.86 -5.26
N GLU A 72 -5.94 19.29 -4.32
CA GLU A 72 -7.23 18.63 -4.04
C GLU A 72 -8.11 18.60 -5.31
N ALA A 73 -8.20 19.72 -6.04
CA ALA A 73 -8.96 19.77 -7.29
C ALA A 73 -8.42 18.80 -8.35
N LEU A 74 -7.09 18.75 -8.53
CA LEU A 74 -6.44 17.85 -9.50
C LEU A 74 -6.61 16.37 -9.14
N TYR A 75 -6.59 16.02 -7.84
CA TYR A 75 -6.89 14.66 -7.42
C TYR A 75 -8.34 14.29 -7.74
N ASN A 76 -9.30 15.19 -7.53
CA ASN A 76 -10.69 14.93 -7.92
C ASN A 76 -10.82 14.75 -9.43
N GLN A 77 -10.16 15.58 -10.24
CA GLN A 77 -10.14 15.42 -11.70
C GLN A 77 -9.54 14.06 -12.13
N CYS A 78 -8.48 13.61 -11.46
CA CYS A 78 -7.96 12.26 -11.68
C CYS A 78 -9.05 11.18 -11.47
N LEU A 79 -9.83 11.30 -10.39
CA LEU A 79 -10.91 10.37 -10.08
C LEU A 79 -12.13 10.51 -11.00
N ASP A 80 -12.34 11.70 -11.59
CA ASP A 80 -13.35 11.89 -12.64
C ASP A 80 -12.97 11.13 -13.92
N HIS A 81 -11.67 11.02 -14.24
CA HIS A 81 -11.17 10.29 -15.41
C HIS A 81 -11.01 8.79 -15.16
N ASP A 82 -10.54 8.39 -13.97
CA ASP A 82 -10.47 7.01 -13.52
C ASP A 82 -10.99 6.88 -12.07
N PRO A 83 -12.28 6.51 -11.91
CA PRO A 83 -12.91 6.34 -10.60
C PRO A 83 -12.31 5.24 -9.72
N ASN A 84 -11.39 4.43 -10.24
CA ASN A 84 -10.71 3.37 -9.48
C ASN A 84 -9.20 3.59 -9.39
N HIS A 85 -8.72 4.78 -9.73
CA HIS A 85 -7.31 5.12 -9.66
C HIS A 85 -6.79 5.09 -8.22
N VAL A 86 -6.04 4.02 -7.90
CA VAL A 86 -5.60 3.72 -6.52
C VAL A 86 -4.75 4.84 -5.94
N GLU A 87 -3.77 5.33 -6.71
CA GLU A 87 -2.84 6.35 -6.23
C GLU A 87 -3.53 7.72 -6.04
N CYS A 88 -4.63 7.99 -6.73
CA CYS A 88 -5.37 9.25 -6.57
C CYS A 88 -6.24 9.22 -5.32
N HIS A 89 -6.92 8.10 -5.04
CA HIS A 89 -7.59 7.90 -3.77
C HIS A 89 -6.61 8.05 -2.61
N ARG A 90 -5.46 7.38 -2.70
CA ARG A 90 -4.42 7.43 -1.67
C ARG A 90 -3.87 8.84 -1.49
N GLY A 91 -3.48 9.50 -2.58
CA GLY A 91 -2.95 10.87 -2.56
C GLY A 91 -3.94 11.88 -1.99
N LEU A 92 -5.22 11.78 -2.37
CA LEU A 92 -6.28 12.64 -1.84
C LEU A 92 -6.54 12.38 -0.35
N ALA A 93 -6.55 11.12 0.09
CA ALA A 93 -6.67 10.81 1.51
C ALA A 93 -5.52 11.36 2.35
N VAL A 94 -4.27 11.25 1.86
CA VAL A 94 -3.10 11.85 2.52
C VAL A 94 -3.25 13.37 2.60
N LEU A 95 -3.63 14.03 1.49
CA LEU A 95 -3.90 15.48 1.50
C LEU A 95 -4.97 15.86 2.52
N LEU A 96 -6.07 15.11 2.60
CA LEU A 96 -7.14 15.34 3.56
C LEU A 96 -6.63 15.21 5.01
N ILE A 97 -5.79 14.22 5.31
CA ILE A 97 -5.16 14.06 6.63
C ILE A 97 -4.21 15.22 6.94
N ASP A 98 -3.31 15.56 6.01
CA ASP A 98 -2.32 16.63 6.17
C ASP A 98 -3.00 18.00 6.39
N THR A 99 -4.21 18.16 5.87
CA THR A 99 -5.03 19.37 6.02
C THR A 99 -6.04 19.31 7.18
N GLY A 100 -5.92 18.32 8.08
CA GLY A 100 -6.74 18.22 9.29
C GLY A 100 -8.19 17.77 9.05
N ARG A 101 -8.46 17.05 7.96
CA ARG A 101 -9.77 16.54 7.54
C ARG A 101 -9.81 14.99 7.45
N PRO A 102 -9.42 14.25 8.51
CA PRO A 102 -9.34 12.79 8.48
C PRO A 102 -10.72 12.12 8.30
N ASP A 103 -11.80 12.74 8.79
CA ASP A 103 -13.18 12.31 8.59
C ASP A 103 -13.52 12.19 7.09
N ARG A 104 -13.11 13.19 6.29
CA ARG A 104 -13.26 13.16 4.83
C ARG A 104 -12.41 12.08 4.18
N ALA A 105 -11.21 11.81 4.69
CA ALA A 105 -10.35 10.73 4.19
C ALA A 105 -10.98 9.35 4.39
N PHE A 106 -11.53 9.09 5.59
CA PHE A 106 -12.27 7.85 5.84
C PHE A 106 -13.55 7.75 4.99
N ALA A 107 -14.28 8.86 4.83
CA ALA A 107 -15.49 8.88 3.99
C ALA A 107 -15.15 8.58 2.52
N LEU A 108 -14.08 9.17 1.98
CA LEU A 108 -13.58 8.90 0.63
C LEU A 108 -13.35 7.39 0.42
N MET A 109 -12.60 6.76 1.32
CA MET A 109 -12.24 5.34 1.20
C MET A 109 -13.45 4.41 1.41
N LYS A 110 -14.35 4.74 2.34
CA LYS A 110 -15.60 3.98 2.54
C LYS A 110 -16.53 4.07 1.33
N ASN A 111 -16.64 5.24 0.72
CA ASN A 111 -17.43 5.41 -0.51
C ASN A 111 -16.83 4.61 -1.66
N TRP A 112 -15.50 4.65 -1.84
CA TRP A 112 -14.81 3.86 -2.85
C TRP A 112 -15.02 2.35 -2.66
N ALA A 113 -14.93 1.86 -1.41
CA ALA A 113 -15.23 0.46 -1.06
C ALA A 113 -16.68 0.07 -1.36
N GLY A 114 -17.63 0.97 -1.10
CA GLY A 114 -19.06 0.76 -1.35
C GLY A 114 -19.41 0.72 -2.83
N GLN A 115 -18.78 1.58 -3.64
CA GLN A 115 -18.95 1.59 -5.09
C GLN A 115 -18.26 0.40 -5.78
N ASN A 116 -17.22 -0.16 -5.17
CA ASN A 116 -16.46 -1.29 -5.70
C ASN A 116 -16.38 -2.45 -4.70
N PRO A 117 -17.48 -3.21 -4.49
CA PRO A 117 -17.56 -4.23 -3.44
C PRO A 117 -16.56 -5.38 -3.58
N ASN A 118 -16.08 -5.67 -4.79
CA ASN A 118 -15.12 -6.74 -5.07
C ASN A 118 -13.67 -6.22 -5.21
N PHE A 119 -13.45 -4.91 -5.09
CA PHE A 119 -12.12 -4.34 -5.20
C PHE A 119 -11.45 -4.30 -3.83
N ALA A 120 -10.27 -4.92 -3.71
CA ALA A 120 -9.56 -5.02 -2.45
C ALA A 120 -8.85 -3.72 -2.05
N GLU A 121 -8.36 -2.92 -3.00
CA GLU A 121 -7.56 -1.72 -2.71
C GLU A 121 -8.22 -0.71 -1.76
N PRO A 122 -9.52 -0.33 -1.87
CA PRO A 122 -10.15 0.53 -0.88
C PRO A 122 -10.10 -0.02 0.54
N ARG A 123 -10.16 -1.35 0.70
CA ARG A 123 -10.09 -2.01 2.02
C ARG A 123 -8.66 -2.03 2.56
N ILE A 124 -7.68 -2.24 1.69
CA ILE A 124 -6.26 -2.14 2.05
C ILE A 124 -5.94 -0.71 2.52
N GLU A 125 -6.42 0.31 1.82
CA GLU A 125 -6.22 1.72 2.21
C GLU A 125 -7.01 2.09 3.48
N LEU A 126 -8.23 1.58 3.67
CA LEU A 126 -8.95 1.73 4.95
C LEU A 126 -8.16 1.13 6.11
N ALA A 127 -7.63 -0.08 5.95
CA ALA A 127 -6.81 -0.70 6.98
C ALA A 127 -5.59 0.14 7.32
N ARG A 128 -4.89 0.66 6.31
CA ARG A 128 -3.75 1.58 6.51
C ARG A 128 -4.15 2.82 7.32
N LEU A 129 -5.31 3.43 7.03
CA LEU A 129 -5.82 4.58 7.79
C LEU A 129 -6.16 4.21 9.24
N TYR A 130 -6.74 3.02 9.48
CA TYR A 130 -7.01 2.56 10.84
C TYR A 130 -5.74 2.23 11.63
N GLU A 131 -4.70 1.72 10.97
CA GLU A 131 -3.37 1.55 11.59
C GLU A 131 -2.76 2.90 12.02
N GLU A 132 -2.90 3.96 11.22
CA GLU A 132 -2.40 5.30 11.56
C GLU A 132 -3.06 5.87 12.82
N VAL A 133 -4.34 5.52 13.07
CA VAL A 133 -5.05 5.89 14.30
C VAL A 133 -4.97 4.82 15.39
N SER A 134 -4.04 3.87 15.27
CA SER A 134 -3.78 2.78 16.23
C SER A 134 -4.97 1.84 16.48
N ASP A 135 -5.94 1.77 15.57
CA ASP A 135 -7.03 0.80 15.61
C ASP A 135 -6.68 -0.44 14.76
N SER A 136 -5.71 -1.21 15.24
CA SER A 136 -5.25 -2.44 14.60
C SER A 136 -6.36 -3.50 14.48
N GLY A 137 -7.36 -3.47 15.37
CA GLY A 137 -8.48 -4.41 15.35
C GLY A 137 -9.41 -4.17 14.15
N THR A 138 -9.75 -2.91 13.88
CA THR A 138 -10.52 -2.55 12.69
C THR A 138 -9.69 -2.72 11.42
N ALA A 139 -8.40 -2.37 11.45
CA ALA A 139 -7.50 -2.61 10.31
C ALA A 139 -7.44 -4.10 9.92
N LEU A 140 -7.37 -5.01 10.89
CA LEU A 140 -7.37 -6.44 10.65
C LEU A 140 -8.63 -6.90 9.92
N LYS A 141 -9.81 -6.46 10.37
CA LYS A 141 -11.09 -6.80 9.72
C LYS A 141 -11.12 -6.35 8.26
N TYR A 142 -10.61 -5.16 7.96
CA TYR A 142 -10.57 -4.68 6.58
C TYR A 142 -9.58 -5.47 5.70
N LEU A 143 -8.43 -5.88 6.23
CA LEU A 143 -7.49 -6.73 5.49
C LEU A 143 -8.02 -8.15 5.29
N GLU A 144 -8.72 -8.71 6.27
CA GLU A 144 -9.41 -9.98 6.14
C GLU A 144 -10.52 -9.91 5.08
N ASP A 145 -11.31 -8.83 5.05
CA ASP A 145 -12.28 -8.59 3.98
C ASP A 145 -11.59 -8.40 2.63
N ALA A 146 -10.45 -7.68 2.57
CA ALA A 146 -9.69 -7.46 1.34
C ALA A 146 -9.26 -8.77 0.68
N VAL A 147 -8.68 -9.71 1.45
CA VAL A 147 -8.24 -11.01 0.92
C VAL A 147 -9.41 -11.94 0.60
N GLN A 148 -10.59 -11.72 1.19
CA GLN A 148 -11.82 -12.44 0.81
C GLN A 148 -12.39 -11.91 -0.51
N LYS A 149 -12.36 -10.58 -0.74
CA LYS A 149 -12.85 -9.96 -1.99
C LYS A 149 -11.94 -10.22 -3.17
N ASP A 150 -10.62 -10.17 -2.94
CA ASP A 150 -9.62 -10.50 -3.96
C ASP A 150 -8.53 -11.42 -3.39
N PRO A 151 -8.74 -12.75 -3.46
CA PRO A 151 -7.78 -13.74 -2.99
C PRO A 151 -6.46 -13.77 -3.78
N ASN A 152 -6.36 -13.04 -4.90
CA ASN A 152 -5.18 -12.95 -5.74
C ASN A 152 -4.43 -11.62 -5.56
N ASN A 153 -4.89 -10.74 -4.67
CA ASN A 153 -4.20 -9.51 -4.35
C ASN A 153 -3.00 -9.76 -3.42
N SER A 154 -1.79 -9.82 -4.00
CA SER A 154 -0.55 -10.04 -3.23
C SER A 154 -0.31 -8.96 -2.17
N ARG A 155 -0.73 -7.71 -2.41
CA ARG A 155 -0.57 -6.58 -1.49
C ARG A 155 -1.47 -6.73 -0.26
N ALA A 156 -2.70 -7.20 -0.42
CA ALA A 156 -3.61 -7.49 0.69
C ALA A 156 -3.03 -8.56 1.63
N TRP A 157 -2.52 -9.66 1.05
CA TRP A 157 -1.87 -10.73 1.82
C TRP A 157 -0.60 -10.24 2.54
N LEU A 158 0.21 -9.40 1.88
CA LEU A 158 1.40 -8.81 2.49
C LEU A 158 1.03 -7.92 3.69
N ALA A 159 0.05 -7.03 3.52
CA ALA A 159 -0.40 -6.14 4.57
C ALA A 159 -1.02 -6.92 5.75
N LEU A 160 -1.81 -7.96 5.48
CA LEU A 160 -2.37 -8.84 6.51
C LEU A 160 -1.28 -9.57 7.30
N GLY A 161 -0.25 -10.08 6.60
CA GLY A 161 0.90 -10.72 7.25
C GLY A 161 1.64 -9.76 8.18
N ARG A 162 1.87 -8.52 7.73
CA ARG A 162 2.51 -7.46 8.53
C ARG A 162 1.71 -7.13 9.79
N LEU A 163 0.40 -6.97 9.66
CA LEU A 163 -0.43 -6.61 10.80
C LEU A 163 -0.53 -7.76 11.82
N ARG A 164 -0.65 -9.00 11.35
CA ARG A 164 -0.67 -10.19 12.22
C ARG A 164 0.66 -10.39 12.93
N GLU A 165 1.77 -10.17 12.24
CA GLU A 165 3.10 -10.18 12.83
C GLU A 165 3.24 -9.14 13.95
N GLN A 166 2.78 -7.90 13.73
CA GLN A 166 2.77 -6.85 14.76
C GLN A 166 1.91 -7.22 15.97
N SER A 167 0.82 -7.97 15.76
CA SER A 167 -0.05 -8.47 16.84
C SER A 167 0.48 -9.74 17.55
N GLY A 168 1.59 -10.31 17.08
CA GLY A 168 2.18 -11.53 17.64
C GLY A 168 1.60 -12.85 17.10
N ASP A 169 0.67 -12.81 16.14
CA ASP A 169 0.15 -13.99 15.45
C ASP A 169 1.12 -14.46 14.35
N LEU A 170 2.30 -14.93 14.79
CA LEU A 170 3.43 -15.24 13.91
C LEU A 170 3.12 -16.38 12.94
N ASN A 171 2.34 -17.37 13.37
CA ASN A 171 1.97 -18.52 12.54
C ASN A 171 1.12 -18.09 11.34
N GLN A 172 0.07 -17.29 11.59
CA GLN A 172 -0.76 -16.77 10.50
C GLN A 172 0.02 -15.76 9.65
N ALA A 173 0.87 -14.93 10.26
CA ALA A 173 1.69 -13.98 9.53
C ALA A 173 2.57 -14.64 8.47
N ILE A 174 3.27 -15.73 8.82
CA ILE A 174 4.07 -16.50 7.85
C ILE A 174 3.20 -17.02 6.70
N GLN A 175 2.02 -17.59 7.00
CA GLN A 175 1.13 -18.11 5.97
C GLN A 175 0.67 -17.00 5.01
N ASN A 176 0.35 -15.81 5.53
CA ASN A 176 -0.04 -14.67 4.72
C ASN A 176 1.13 -14.15 3.86
N TYR A 177 2.34 -14.07 4.40
CA TYR A 177 3.52 -13.70 3.61
C TYR A 177 3.85 -14.73 2.51
N GLN A 178 3.75 -16.03 2.82
CA GLN A 178 3.93 -17.09 1.83
C GLN A 178 2.88 -17.03 0.73
N ARG A 179 1.62 -16.76 1.08
CA ARG A 179 0.55 -16.57 0.09
C ARG A 179 0.82 -15.36 -0.80
N SER A 180 1.28 -14.24 -0.22
CA SER A 180 1.69 -13.07 -0.99
C SER A 180 2.84 -13.39 -1.96
N LEU A 181 3.88 -14.10 -1.50
CA LEU A 181 5.02 -14.53 -2.33
C LEU A 181 4.62 -15.50 -3.45
N ALA A 182 3.66 -16.39 -3.20
CA ALA A 182 3.14 -17.28 -4.22
C ALA A 182 2.44 -16.53 -5.37
N LEU A 183 1.80 -15.40 -5.06
CA LEU A 183 1.15 -14.53 -6.05
C LEU A 183 2.15 -13.57 -6.74
N ASN A 184 3.15 -13.10 -6.00
CA ASN A 184 4.22 -12.25 -6.51
C ASN A 184 5.55 -12.59 -5.82
N GLY A 185 6.41 -13.33 -6.52
CA GLY A 185 7.68 -13.81 -5.96
C GLY A 185 8.75 -12.73 -5.75
N MET A 186 8.60 -11.54 -6.33
CA MET A 186 9.58 -10.46 -6.20
C MET A 186 9.19 -9.50 -5.07
N GLN A 187 9.21 -10.00 -3.84
CA GLN A 187 8.94 -9.21 -2.62
C GLN A 187 10.02 -9.46 -1.56
N PRO A 188 11.17 -8.74 -1.63
CA PRO A 188 12.31 -8.97 -0.74
C PRO A 188 11.94 -8.89 0.75
N MET A 189 11.07 -7.94 1.11
CA MET A 189 10.55 -7.80 2.46
C MET A 189 9.83 -9.05 2.94
N ALA A 190 8.91 -9.60 2.14
CA ALA A 190 8.15 -10.80 2.50
C ALA A 190 9.08 -12.02 2.65
N THR A 191 10.04 -12.18 1.74
CA THR A 191 11.05 -13.25 1.81
C THR A 191 11.86 -13.17 3.10
N GLU A 192 12.32 -11.97 3.45
CA GLU A 192 13.04 -11.72 4.69
C GLU A 192 12.19 -12.04 5.93
N ARG A 193 10.94 -11.55 5.98
CA ARG A 193 10.05 -11.80 7.12
C ARG A 193 9.76 -13.29 7.30
N VAL A 194 9.49 -14.03 6.21
CA VAL A 194 9.31 -15.50 6.29
C VAL A 194 10.54 -16.18 6.88
N ALA A 195 11.75 -15.83 6.43
CA ALA A 195 12.98 -16.43 6.95
C ALA A 195 13.22 -16.11 8.43
N VAL A 196 12.97 -14.86 8.85
CA VAL A 196 13.09 -14.43 10.25
C VAL A 196 12.08 -15.14 11.14
N LEU A 197 10.81 -15.11 10.77
CA LEU A 197 9.74 -15.69 11.56
C LEU A 197 9.85 -17.21 11.66
N SER A 198 10.22 -17.90 10.58
CA SER A 198 10.43 -19.36 10.63
C SER A 198 11.50 -19.75 11.66
N ARG A 199 12.62 -19.02 11.73
CA ARG A 199 13.66 -19.28 12.75
C ARG A 199 13.16 -19.00 14.16
N GLN A 200 12.42 -17.91 14.35
CA GLN A 200 11.86 -17.55 15.66
C GLN A 200 10.87 -18.61 16.16
N ILE A 201 10.00 -19.10 15.29
CA ILE A 201 9.02 -20.15 15.66
C ILE A 201 9.73 -21.46 15.98
N SER A 202 10.72 -21.89 15.18
CA SER A 202 11.51 -23.08 15.49
C SER A 202 12.23 -22.98 16.83
N ALA A 203 12.88 -21.85 17.11
CA ALA A 203 13.58 -21.63 18.38
C ALA A 203 12.62 -21.63 19.58
N ASN A 204 11.44 -21.01 19.44
CA ASN A 204 10.41 -21.03 20.48
C ASN A 204 9.89 -22.45 20.74
N PHE A 205 9.71 -23.25 19.69
CA PHE A 205 9.30 -24.64 19.80
C PHE A 205 10.36 -25.47 20.52
N GLU A 206 11.63 -25.38 20.12
CA GLU A 206 12.75 -26.07 20.77
C GLU A 206 12.86 -25.70 22.26
N ALA A 207 12.73 -24.41 22.60
CA ALA A 207 12.73 -23.95 23.98
C ALA A 207 11.53 -24.49 24.78
N SER A 208 10.34 -24.54 24.18
CA SER A 208 9.14 -25.09 24.84
C SER A 208 9.26 -26.59 25.13
N VAL A 209 9.88 -27.35 24.21
CA VAL A 209 10.18 -28.78 24.37
C VAL A 209 11.24 -29.00 25.44
N ALA A 210 12.32 -28.22 25.43
CA ALA A 210 13.37 -28.28 26.44
C ALA A 210 12.86 -27.96 27.86
N ASN A 211 11.87 -27.06 27.97
CA ASN A 211 11.25 -26.66 29.23
C ASN A 211 10.06 -27.55 29.66
N GLY A 212 9.79 -28.66 28.94
CA GLY A 212 8.80 -29.67 29.35
C GLY A 212 7.33 -29.26 29.25
N GLN A 213 7.01 -28.20 28.50
CA GLN A 213 5.63 -27.76 28.27
C GLN A 213 5.04 -28.38 26.99
N THR A 214 4.98 -29.70 26.91
CA THR A 214 4.41 -30.41 25.75
C THR A 214 2.90 -30.61 25.90
N GLN A 215 2.10 -29.66 25.40
CA GLN A 215 0.82 -30.05 24.78
C GLN A 215 1.12 -30.37 23.32
N VAL A 216 0.73 -31.57 22.89
CA VAL A 216 1.01 -32.16 21.58
C VAL A 216 0.45 -31.26 20.46
N ALA A 217 1.28 -30.39 19.89
CA ALA A 217 0.96 -29.63 18.69
C ALA A 217 1.63 -30.30 17.48
N THR A 218 0.81 -30.74 16.52
CA THR A 218 1.20 -31.31 15.24
C THR A 218 2.23 -30.43 14.51
N GLN A 219 3.29 -31.06 13.98
CA GLN A 219 4.36 -30.38 13.24
C GLN A 219 3.79 -29.48 12.14
N PRO A 220 4.18 -28.20 12.05
CA PRO A 220 3.88 -27.38 10.88
C PRO A 220 4.66 -27.92 9.67
N ASN A 221 3.93 -28.46 8.71
CA ASN A 221 4.46 -29.10 7.52
C ASN A 221 4.88 -28.02 6.51
N PHE A 222 6.14 -27.59 6.56
CA PHE A 222 6.70 -26.65 5.58
C PHE A 222 7.16 -27.41 4.33
N THR A 223 6.24 -27.74 3.42
CA THR A 223 6.63 -28.25 2.10
C THR A 223 7.24 -27.11 1.27
N SER A 224 8.57 -27.14 1.13
CA SER A 224 9.34 -26.32 0.21
C SER A 224 8.84 -26.48 -1.23
N GLY A 225 8.10 -25.49 -1.73
CA GLY A 225 7.80 -25.35 -3.14
C GLY A 225 9.03 -24.92 -3.93
N MET A 226 10.00 -25.82 -4.14
CA MET A 226 11.01 -25.66 -5.19
C MET A 226 10.42 -26.22 -6.50
N VAL A 227 9.94 -25.32 -7.36
CA VAL A 227 9.66 -25.67 -8.76
C VAL A 227 10.99 -25.65 -9.51
N ARG A 228 11.53 -26.83 -9.81
CA ARG A 228 12.53 -27.00 -10.86
C ARG A 228 11.84 -26.80 -12.21
N GLN A 229 12.30 -25.80 -12.96
CA GLN A 229 12.01 -25.69 -14.39
C GLN A 229 12.84 -26.76 -15.12
N TYR A 230 12.19 -27.52 -16.00
CA TYR A 230 12.83 -28.25 -17.09
C TYR A 230 12.75 -27.40 -18.36
#